data_AF-A0A9E0NST9-F1
#
_entry.id   AF-A0A9E0NST9-F1
#
_cell.length_a   1.000
_cell.length_b   1.000
_cell.length_c   1.000
_cell.angle_alpha   90.00
_cell.angle_beta   90.00
_cell.angle_gamma   90.00
#
_symmetry.space_group_name_H-M   'P 1'
#
loop_
_entity.id
_entity.type
_entity.pdbx_description
1 polymer ?
#
loop_
_entity_poly.entity_id
_entity_poly.type
_entity_poly.pdbx_seq_one_letter_code
_entity_poly.pdbx_strand_id
1 'polypeptide(L)' 'MKLSGNYFLVGLMGAGKTTVGRQLARLTGKTFYDSDHEIEA' A
#
# COMPACT_ATOMS: atom_id res chain seq x y z
N MET A 1 4.70 9.76 -16.42
CA MET A 1 6.01 9.55 -15.76
C MET A 1 5.82 8.42 -14.74
N LYS A 2 6.59 7.32 -14.83
CA LYS A 2 6.42 6.17 -13.92
C LYS A 2 7.29 6.42 -12.68
N LEU A 3 6.68 6.66 -11.52
CA LEU A 3 7.45 6.79 -10.28
C LEU A 3 8.12 5.44 -9.96
N SER A 4 9.44 5.44 -9.90
CA SER A 4 10.25 4.29 -9.51
C SER A 4 10.16 4.03 -8.00
N GLY A 5 10.45 2.79 -7.59
CA GLY A 5 10.49 2.41 -6.17
C GLY A 5 9.15 1.96 -5.58
N ASN A 6 9.17 1.78 -4.25
CA ASN A 6 8.06 1.27 -3.44
C ASN A 6 7.51 2.38 -2.54
N TYR A 7 6.24 2.28 -2.19
CA TYR A 7 5.58 3.18 -1.24
C TYR A 7 5.30 2.42 0.06
N PHE A 8 5.59 3.04 1.19
CA PHE A 8 5.31 2.49 2.52
C PHE A 8 4.32 3.40 3.22
N LEU A 9 3.14 2.86 3.55
CA LEU A 9 2.10 3.59 4.28
C LEU A 9 2.19 3.21 5.75
N VAL A 10 2.61 4.15 6.60
CA VAL A 10 2.80 3.96 8.04
C VAL A 10 1.80 4.81 8.81
N GLY A 11 1.27 4.28 9.90
CA GLY A 11 0.31 4.98 10.76
C GLY A 11 -0.55 4.01 11.57
N LEU A 12 -1.39 4.55 12.47
CA LEU A 12 -2.24 3.75 13.36
C LEU A 12 -3.26 2.89 12.59
N MET A 13 -3.78 1.85 13.25
CA MET A 13 -4.92 1.09 12.75
C MET A 13 -6.13 2.03 12.56
N GLY A 14 -6.90 1.83 11.48
CA GLY A 14 -8.03 2.70 11.15
C GLY A 14 -7.68 4.01 10.42
N ALA A 15 -6.40 4.35 10.25
CA ALA A 15 -5.98 5.57 9.52
C ALA A 15 -6.23 5.52 7.99
N GLY A 16 -6.85 4.44 7.48
CA GLY A 16 -7.18 4.31 6.05
C GLY A 16 -6.03 3.87 5.13
N LYS A 17 -4.91 3.39 5.69
CA LYS A 17 -3.71 2.98 4.94
C LYS A 17 -4.02 1.98 3.82
N THR A 18 -4.80 0.95 4.10
CA THR A 18 -5.19 -0.06 3.10
C THR A 18 -6.05 0.53 1.97
N THR A 19 -6.95 1.47 2.31
CA THR A 19 -7.81 2.14 1.33
C THR A 19 -6.98 3.03 0.39
N VAL A 20 -6.09 3.86 0.95
CA VAL A 20 -5.22 4.74 0.17
C VAL A 20 -4.22 3.92 -0.65
N GLY A 21 -3.62 2.87 -0.07
CA GLY A 21 -2.64 2.02 -0.74
C GLY A 21 -3.19 1.31 -1.97
N ARG A 22 -4.43 0.80 -1.90
CA ARG A 22 -5.09 0.20 -3.08
C ARG A 22 -5.33 1.21 -4.20
N GLN A 23 -5.73 2.45 -3.88
CA GLN A 23 -5.91 3.49 -4.88
C GLN A 23 -4.57 3.94 -5.48
N LEU A 24 -3.55 4.13 -4.64
CA LEU A 24 -2.20 4.48 -5.07
C LEU A 24 -1.61 3.42 -6.00
N ALA A 25 -1.77 2.14 -5.66
CA ALA A 25 -1.33 1.01 -6.48
C ALA A 25 -2.00 1.02 -7.87
N ARG A 26 -3.33 1.23 -7.93
CA ARG A 26 -4.08 1.36 -9.19
C ARG A 26 -3.59 2.54 -10.05
N LEU A 27 -3.43 3.71 -9.44
CA LEU A 27 -3.01 4.92 -10.14
C LEU A 27 -1.56 4.85 -10.64
N THR A 28 -0.70 4.09 -9.96
CA THR A 28 0.73 3.98 -10.29
C THR A 28 1.08 2.69 -11.05
N GLY A 29 0.09 1.82 -11.29
CA GLY A 29 0.30 0.51 -11.93
C GLY A 29 1.24 -0.40 -11.13
N LYS A 30 1.13 -0.39 -9.80
CA LYS A 30 1.93 -1.20 -8.87
C LYS A 30 1.05 -2.24 -8.17
N THR A 31 1.68 -3.26 -7.59
CA THR A 31 1.02 -4.23 -6.71
C THR A 31 0.88 -3.65 -5.31
N PHE A 32 -0.25 -3.90 -4.67
CA PHE A 32 -0.48 -3.57 -3.27
C PHE A 32 -0.19 -4.79 -2.39
N TYR A 33 0.60 -4.61 -1.33
CA TYR A 33 0.89 -5.61 -0.31
C TYR A 33 0.40 -5.10 1.05
N ASP A 34 -0.29 -5.96 1.81
CA ASP A 34 -0.72 -5.67 3.17
C ASP A 34 0.18 -6.42 4.15
N SER A 35 1.08 -5.71 4.84
CA SER A 35 2.10 -6.31 5.69
C SER A 35 1.52 -7.09 6.87
N ASP A 36 0.33 -6.70 7.36
CA ASP A 36 -0.32 -7.39 8.47
C ASP A 36 -0.76 -8.80 8.03
N HIS A 37 -1.27 -8.96 6.82
CA HIS A 37 -1.65 -10.27 6.27
C HIS A 37 -0.47 -11.12 5.81
N GLU A 38 0.62 -10.52 5.34
CA GLU A 38 1.80 -11.25 4.87
C GLU A 38 2.61 -11.87 6.02
N ILE A 39 2.51 -11.35 7.24
CA ILE A 39 3.24 -11.84 8.41
C ILE A 39 2.47 -12.94 9.17
N GLU A 40 1.14 -12.99 9.04
CA GLU A 40 0.29 -14.00 9.68
C GLU A 40 0.16 -15.31 8.89
N ALA A 41 0.71 -15.39 7.67
CA ALA A 41 0.62 -16.54 6.75
C ALA A 41 1.79 -17.55 6.88
#